data_AF-A0A5C2M4L5-F1
#
_entry.id   AF-A0A5C2M4L5-F1
#
_cell.length_a   1.000
_cell.length_b   1.000
_cell.length_c   1.000
_cell.angle_alpha   90.00
_cell.angle_beta   90.00
_cell.angle_gamma   90.00
#
_symmetry.space_group_name_H-M   'P 1'
#
loop_
_entity.id
_entity.type
_entity.pdbx_description
1 polymer ?
#
loop_
_entity_poly.entity_id
_entity_poly.type
_entity_poly.pdbx_seq_one_letter_code
_entity_poly.pdbx_strand_id
1 'polypeptide(L)'
;MGLFDGLFRRGKQADAQPSKDFFLDPDAAKTYGNIEYMRTAKVVKKTFPATGGAKEEVEVVELVSSIEKVNPEAENKGKPEPSVSDVVTPPVEEQERRRRDPSLDRFRSMAKDLRRG
;
A
#
# COMPACT_ATOMS: atom_id res chain seq x y z
N MET A 1 55.70 -2.11 30.14
CA MET A 1 55.64 -1.44 28.83
C MET A 1 55.39 -2.52 27.79
N GLY A 2 54.19 -2.54 27.22
CA GLY A 2 53.67 -3.66 26.43
C GLY A 2 54.08 -3.59 24.95
N LEU A 3 54.35 -4.77 24.38
CA LEU A 3 54.72 -4.99 22.97
C LEU A 3 53.53 -4.92 21.99
N PHE A 4 52.33 -4.53 22.47
CA PHE A 4 51.09 -4.46 21.67
C PHE A 4 50.60 -3.04 21.39
N ASP A 5 51.28 -2.00 21.88
CA ASP A 5 50.85 -0.60 21.76
C ASP A 5 51.19 0.05 20.39
N GLY A 6 51.79 -0.73 19.48
CA GLY A 6 52.31 -0.24 18.19
C GLY A 6 51.45 -0.57 16.96
N LEU A 7 50.46 -1.46 17.05
CA LEU A 7 49.72 -1.93 15.86
C LEU A 7 48.44 -1.12 15.54
N PHE A 8 48.01 -0.22 16.43
CA PHE A 8 46.83 0.63 16.23
C PHE A 8 47.15 2.12 16.07
N ARG A 9 48.43 2.49 15.93
CA ARG A 9 48.86 3.89 15.78
C ARG A 9 49.33 4.21 14.36
N ARG A 10 48.47 3.96 13.38
CA ARG A 10 48.56 4.48 12.00
C ARG A 10 47.13 4.46 11.46
N GLY A 11 46.46 5.56 11.22
CA GLY A 11 46.84 6.96 11.15
C GLY A 11 45.75 7.58 10.31
N LYS A 12 45.15 8.66 10.81
CA LYS A 12 44.22 9.56 10.11
C LYS A 12 43.09 8.88 9.33
N GLN A 13 41.89 9.05 9.88
CA GLN A 13 40.66 9.20 9.13
C GLN A 13 40.97 9.87 7.78
N ALA A 14 40.89 9.09 6.71
CA ALA A 14 40.82 9.64 5.38
C ALA A 14 39.45 10.30 5.33
N ASP A 15 39.43 11.64 5.36
CA ASP A 15 38.34 12.40 4.79
C ASP A 15 38.13 11.83 3.39
N ALA A 16 37.06 11.04 3.24
CA ALA A 16 36.63 10.54 1.95
C ALA A 16 36.30 11.79 1.12
N GLN A 17 37.25 12.17 0.26
CA GLN A 17 37.00 13.16 -0.79
C GLN A 17 35.70 12.74 -1.48
N PRO A 18 34.69 13.60 -1.61
CA PRO A 18 33.48 13.22 -2.30
C PRO A 18 33.88 12.85 -3.73
N SER A 19 33.80 11.56 -4.08
CA SER A 19 33.74 11.19 -5.49
C SER A 19 32.60 12.01 -6.08
N LYS A 20 32.88 12.75 -7.15
CA LYS A 20 31.94 13.71 -7.75
C LYS A 20 30.90 12.94 -8.56
N ASP A 21 30.25 11.98 -7.92
CA ASP A 21 29.20 11.18 -8.49
C ASP A 21 27.89 11.88 -8.18
N PHE A 22 27.25 12.40 -9.22
CA PHE A 22 25.97 13.08 -9.12
C PHE A 22 24.86 12.02 -9.16
N PHE A 23 24.69 11.28 -8.07
CA PHE A 23 23.54 10.40 -7.92
C PHE A 23 22.34 11.21 -7.47
N LEU A 24 21.19 10.93 -8.07
CA LEU A 24 19.91 11.37 -7.52
C LEU A 24 19.64 10.58 -6.25
N ASP A 25 18.95 11.20 -5.31
CA ASP A 25 18.39 10.51 -4.16
C ASP A 25 17.51 9.35 -4.66
N PRO A 26 17.51 8.18 -3.97
CA PRO A 26 16.81 6.98 -4.42
C PRO A 26 15.31 7.22 -4.67
N ASP A 27 14.73 8.14 -3.91
CA ASP A 27 13.33 8.53 -4.01
C ASP A 27 13.10 9.47 -5.21
N ALA A 28 14.05 10.37 -5.50
CA ALA A 28 14.00 11.27 -6.65
C ALA A 28 14.28 10.55 -7.98
N ALA A 29 15.00 9.44 -7.96
CA ALA A 29 15.59 8.85 -9.16
C ALA A 29 14.60 8.12 -10.09
N LYS A 30 13.45 7.63 -9.62
CA LYS A 30 12.68 6.60 -10.37
C LYS A 30 11.16 6.59 -10.24
N THR A 31 10.50 7.60 -9.67
CA THR A 31 9.04 7.50 -9.45
C THR A 31 8.27 8.65 -10.10
N TYR A 32 7.47 8.32 -11.12
CA TYR A 32 6.42 9.21 -11.65
C TYR A 32 5.16 9.24 -10.75
N GLY A 33 5.20 8.58 -9.59
CA GLY A 33 4.07 8.43 -8.66
C GLY A 33 4.40 8.95 -7.26
N ASN A 34 3.38 9.07 -6.41
CA ASN A 34 3.55 9.51 -5.03
C ASN A 34 4.19 8.40 -4.18
N ILE A 35 5.44 8.61 -3.77
CA ILE A 35 6.26 7.66 -2.99
C ILE A 35 5.67 7.42 -1.60
N GLU A 36 5.18 8.47 -0.94
CA GLU A 36 4.58 8.37 0.38
C GLU A 36 3.38 7.43 0.32
N TYR A 37 2.53 7.60 -0.70
CA TYR A 37 1.40 6.72 -0.95
C TYR A 37 1.82 5.27 -1.17
N MET A 38 2.88 5.02 -1.93
CA MET A 38 3.38 3.65 -2.16
C MET A 38 3.91 2.97 -0.89
N ARG A 39 4.50 3.75 0.01
CA ARG A 39 5.03 3.26 1.30
C ARG A 39 3.95 3.10 2.36
N THR A 40 2.84 3.84 2.27
CA THR A 40 1.77 3.73 3.27
C THR A 40 1.14 2.34 3.27
N ALA A 41 1.16 1.69 4.44
CA ALA A 41 0.45 0.44 4.66
C ALA A 41 -1.05 0.70 4.81
N LYS A 42 -1.87 -0.02 4.05
CA LYS A 42 -3.32 0.05 4.12
C LYS A 42 -3.89 -1.23 4.69
N VAL A 43 -4.89 -1.10 5.56
CA VAL A 43 -5.62 -2.23 6.11
C VAL A 43 -6.58 -2.77 5.05
N VAL A 44 -6.43 -4.04 4.71
CA VAL A 44 -7.30 -4.80 3.81
C VAL A 44 -7.99 -5.88 4.63
N LYS A 45 -9.32 -5.90 4.57
CA LYS A 45 -10.14 -6.95 5.20
C LYS A 45 -10.62 -7.90 4.10
N LYS A 46 -10.26 -9.18 4.23
CA LYS A 46 -10.71 -10.24 3.33
C LYS A 46 -11.68 -11.14 4.08
N THR A 47 -12.85 -11.36 3.52
CA THR A 47 -13.83 -12.30 4.06
C THR A 47 -13.91 -13.50 3.12
N PHE A 48 -13.71 -14.70 3.66
CA PHE A 48 -13.78 -15.93 2.91
C PHE A 48 -15.05 -16.70 3.28
N PRO A 49 -15.83 -17.15 2.28
CA PRO A 49 -17.02 -17.95 2.54
C PRO A 49 -16.62 -19.29 3.15
N ALA A 50 -17.46 -19.76 4.08
CA ALA A 50 -17.26 -21.03 4.75
C ALA A 50 -17.29 -22.18 3.73
N THR A 51 -16.15 -22.82 3.49
CA THR A 51 -16.00 -23.90 2.50
C THR A 51 -15.57 -25.18 3.22
N GLY A 52 -16.19 -26.32 2.89
CA GLY A 52 -15.73 -27.63 3.38
C GLY A 52 -16.06 -27.97 4.84
N GLY A 53 -17.16 -27.46 5.40
CA GLY A 53 -17.66 -27.87 6.73
C GLY A 53 -17.30 -26.94 7.89
N ALA A 54 -16.57 -25.85 7.64
CA ALA A 54 -16.53 -24.71 8.56
C ALA A 54 -17.93 -24.07 8.65
N LYS A 55 -18.35 -23.66 9.85
CA LYS A 55 -19.68 -23.06 10.08
C LYS A 55 -19.69 -21.54 9.96
N GLU A 56 -18.51 -20.91 9.97
CA GLU A 56 -18.37 -19.46 10.09
C GLU A 56 -17.50 -18.92 8.94
N GLU A 57 -17.81 -17.70 8.52
CA GLU A 57 -17.02 -16.94 7.56
C GLU A 57 -15.67 -16.59 8.20
N VAL A 58 -14.58 -16.77 7.44
CA VAL A 58 -13.23 -16.49 7.94
C VAL A 58 -12.86 -15.08 7.52
N GLU A 59 -12.66 -14.20 8.50
CA GLU A 59 -12.13 -12.85 8.27
C GLU A 59 -10.60 -12.87 8.43
N VAL A 60 -9.89 -12.24 7.49
CA VAL A 60 -8.44 -12.05 7.55
C VAL A 60 -8.14 -10.57 7.36
N VAL A 61 -7.51 -9.97 8.38
CA VAL A 61 -7.04 -8.58 8.33
C VAL A 61 -5.56 -8.56 7.93
N GLU A 62 -5.22 -7.83 6.87
CA GLU A 62 -3.84 -7.66 6.39
C GLU A 62 -3.48 -6.19 6.27
N LEU A 63 -2.23 -5.84 6.59
CA LEU A 63 -1.61 -4.55 6.30
C LEU A 63 -0.78 -4.68 5.03
N VAL A 64 -1.18 -3.99 3.97
CA VAL A 64 -0.58 -4.12 2.63
C VAL A 64 -0.05 -2.77 2.15
N SER A 65 1.24 -2.72 1.79
CA SER A 65 1.90 -1.63 1.08
C SER A 65 2.49 -2.12 -0.25
N SER A 66 3.09 -1.23 -1.04
CA SER A 66 3.79 -1.64 -2.28
C SER A 66 5.09 -2.40 -2.01
N ILE A 67 5.65 -2.30 -0.80
CA ILE A 67 6.92 -2.92 -0.44
C ILE A 67 6.68 -4.24 0.29
N GLU A 68 5.76 -4.23 1.26
CA GLU A 68 5.58 -5.32 2.22
C GLU A 68 4.10 -5.60 2.52
N LYS A 69 3.84 -6.84 2.92
CA LYS A 69 2.55 -7.35 3.39
C LYS A 69 2.74 -7.95 4.77
N VAL A 70 2.01 -7.44 5.76
CA VAL A 70 2.10 -7.87 7.16
C VAL A 70 0.74 -8.37 7.60
N ASN A 71 0.69 -9.55 8.22
CA ASN A 71 -0.51 -10.05 8.88
C ASN A 71 -0.45 -9.70 10.38
N PRO A 72 -1.20 -8.67 10.84
CA PRO A 72 -1.18 -8.27 12.24
C PRO A 72 -1.61 -9.39 13.20
N GLU A 73 -2.45 -10.34 12.80
CA GLU A 73 -2.89 -11.45 13.66
C GLU A 73 -1.78 -12.48 13.88
N ALA A 74 -0.87 -12.65 12.91
CA ALA A 74 0.28 -13.54 13.02
C ALA A 74 1.42 -12.93 13.87
N GLU A 75 1.54 -11.60 13.88
CA GLU A 75 2.58 -10.88 14.64
C GLU A 75 2.15 -10.52 16.07
N ASN A 76 0.85 -10.46 16.37
CA ASN A 76 0.31 -10.12 17.70
C ASN A 76 0.23 -11.32 18.68
N LYS A 77 1.25 -12.17 18.73
CA LYS A 77 1.46 -13.06 19.91
C LYS A 77 2.11 -12.35 21.10
N GLY A 78 2.11 -11.01 21.19
CA GLY A 78 2.79 -10.35 22.31
C GLY A 78 2.74 -8.84 22.51
N LYS A 79 1.80 -8.04 21.97
CA LYS A 79 1.64 -6.63 22.41
C LYS A 79 0.21 -6.10 22.16
N PRO A 80 -0.31 -5.18 23.00
CA PRO A 80 -1.72 -4.79 22.98
C PRO A 80 -2.05 -3.76 21.90
N GLU A 81 -3.28 -3.86 21.41
CA GLU A 81 -3.92 -3.13 20.30
C GLU A 81 -3.93 -1.59 20.45
N PRO A 82 -3.77 -0.82 19.35
CA PRO A 82 -4.23 0.55 19.30
C PRO A 82 -5.72 0.63 18.91
N SER A 83 -6.50 1.27 19.77
CA SER A 83 -7.88 1.70 19.53
C SER A 83 -7.97 2.66 18.33
N VAL A 84 -8.78 2.30 17.33
CA VAL A 84 -9.17 3.16 16.20
C VAL A 84 -10.64 3.54 16.37
N SER A 85 -10.89 4.63 17.08
CA SER A 85 -12.24 5.16 17.36
C SER A 85 -12.66 6.33 16.48
N ASP A 86 -11.95 6.65 15.40
CA ASP A 86 -12.29 7.78 14.54
C ASP A 86 -12.25 7.42 13.05
N VAL A 87 -13.34 6.80 12.56
CA VAL A 87 -13.68 6.83 11.14
C VAL A 87 -15.09 7.39 11.02
N VAL A 88 -15.17 8.67 10.69
CA VAL A 88 -16.40 9.35 10.30
C VAL A 88 -16.85 8.78 8.96
N THR A 89 -17.88 7.94 8.97
CA THR A 89 -18.62 7.53 7.78
C THR A 89 -19.39 8.71 7.21
N PRO A 90 -19.16 9.16 5.96
CA PRO A 90 -20.10 10.06 5.30
C PRO A 90 -21.42 9.31 5.02
N PRO A 91 -22.57 9.99 5.04
CA PRO A 91 -23.86 9.37 4.80
C PRO A 91 -23.91 8.76 3.39
N VAL A 92 -24.44 7.54 3.32
CA VAL A 92 -24.75 6.85 2.06
C VAL A 92 -25.87 7.64 1.38
N GLU A 93 -25.51 8.54 0.46
CA GLU A 93 -26.46 9.03 -0.53
C GLU A 93 -26.80 7.85 -1.44
N GLU A 94 -28.08 7.47 -1.45
CA GLU A 94 -28.63 6.54 -2.43
C GLU A 94 -28.33 7.09 -3.84
N GLN A 95 -27.25 6.60 -4.44
CA GLN A 95 -26.97 6.83 -5.84
C GLN A 95 -28.08 6.17 -6.64
N GLU A 96 -29.04 6.99 -7.03
CA GLU A 96 -30.09 6.71 -7.99
C GLU A 96 -29.47 6.00 -9.20
N ARG A 97 -29.57 4.66 -9.22
CA ARG A 97 -28.78 3.76 -10.09
C ARG A 97 -29.00 3.97 -11.59
N ARG A 98 -29.82 4.93 -11.98
CA ARG A 98 -30.21 5.23 -13.37
C ARG A 98 -30.46 6.72 -13.58
N ARG A 99 -29.46 7.57 -13.32
CA ARG A 99 -29.48 8.90 -13.92
C ARG A 99 -29.46 8.74 -15.45
N ARG A 100 -30.51 9.21 -16.12
CA ARG A 100 -30.60 9.20 -17.58
C ARG A 100 -29.66 10.28 -18.12
N ASP A 101 -28.45 9.87 -18.49
CA ASP A 101 -27.53 10.76 -19.18
C ASP A 101 -27.94 10.89 -20.68
N PRO A 102 -28.25 12.11 -21.17
CA PRO A 102 -28.62 12.36 -22.56
C PRO A 102 -27.53 12.00 -23.57
N SER A 103 -26.26 11.92 -23.15
CA SER A 103 -25.13 11.57 -24.03
C SER A 103 -25.20 10.13 -24.54
N LEU A 104 -25.83 9.22 -23.79
CA LEU A 104 -25.95 7.80 -24.14
C LEU A 104 -27.08 7.50 -25.11
N ASP A 105 -27.98 8.45 -25.38
CA ASP A 105 -29.18 8.20 -26.17
C ASP A 105 -28.88 8.06 -27.67
N ARG A 106 -27.85 8.74 -28.18
CA ARG A 106 -27.37 8.54 -29.57
C ARG A 106 -26.88 7.11 -29.78
N PHE A 107 -26.08 6.59 -28.85
CA PHE A 107 -25.56 5.22 -28.93
C PHE A 107 -26.66 4.16 -28.79
N ARG A 108 -27.65 4.40 -27.92
CA ARG A 108 -28.81 3.49 -27.76
C ARG A 108 -29.69 3.42 -29.01
N SER A 109 -29.83 4.53 -29.74
CA SER A 109 -30.60 4.53 -31.00
C SER A 109 -29.92 3.69 -32.08
N MET A 110 -28.61 3.91 -32.31
CA MET A 110 -27.84 3.11 -33.28
C MET A 110 -27.83 1.62 -32.95
N ALA A 111 -27.72 1.25 -31.67
CA ALA A 111 -27.77 -0.14 -31.24
C ALA A 111 -29.12 -0.81 -31.53
N LYS A 112 -30.23 -0.06 -31.49
CA LYS A 112 -31.57 -0.59 -31.81
C LYS A 112 -31.75 -0.80 -33.32
N ASP A 113 -31.19 0.08 -34.13
CA ASP A 113 -31.28 -0.01 -35.58
C ASP A 113 -30.47 -1.20 -36.12
N LEU A 114 -29.27 -1.44 -35.55
CA LEU A 114 -28.47 -2.63 -35.84
C LEU A 114 -29.15 -3.96 -35.47
N ARG A 115 -30.08 -3.95 -34.50
CA ARG A 115 -30.83 -5.15 -34.09
C ARG A 115 -32.06 -5.42 -34.98
N ARG A 116 -32.44 -4.46 -35.83
CA ARG A 116 -33.62 -4.52 -36.69
C ARG A 116 -33.30 -4.80 -38.17
N GLY A 117 -32.01 -4.77 -38.55
CA GLY A 117 -31.50 -5.30 -39.82
C GLY A 117 -31.06 -6.74 -39.67
#